data_AF-Q21DR7-F1
#
_entry.id   AF-Q21DR7-F1
#
_cell.length_a   1.000
_cell.length_b   1.000
_cell.length_c   1.000
_cell.angle_alpha   90.00
_cell.angle_beta   90.00
_cell.angle_gamma   90.00
#
_symmetry.space_group_name_H-M   'P 1'
#
loop_
_entity.id
_entity.type
_entity.pdbx_description
1 polymer ?
#
loop_
_entity_poly.entity_id
_entity_poly.type
_entity_poly.pdbx_seq_one_letter_code
_entity_poly.pdbx_strand_id
1 'polypeptide(L)'
;MSEYELIYLASEYLNRTWSLLQFWASISFGLIAVAYFASKHLHLTMVITLTILYLAFTAFISSIIGLNEHIVAGFMEDLAALNTLSQGATNLFESAPGPVMQVSIVVVYFGTCFGVLFFLWYSYILSRKNV
;
A
#
# COMPACT_ATOMS: atom_id res chain seq x y z
N MET A 1 -26.58 -9.42 -10.65
CA MET A 1 -25.23 -9.94 -10.93
C MET A 1 -25.23 -11.43 -10.66
N SER A 2 -24.53 -12.21 -11.49
CA SER A 2 -24.26 -13.61 -11.20
C SER A 2 -23.15 -13.76 -10.17
N GLU A 3 -23.08 -14.92 -9.50
CA GLU A 3 -21.98 -15.28 -8.59
C GLU A 3 -20.61 -15.10 -9.26
N TYR A 4 -20.48 -15.53 -10.52
CA TYR A 4 -19.25 -15.40 -11.29
C TYR A 4 -18.85 -13.94 -11.49
N GLU A 5 -19.81 -13.06 -11.81
CA GLU A 5 -19.55 -11.62 -11.97
C GLU A 5 -19.06 -10.98 -10.68
N LEU A 6 -19.62 -11.35 -9.52
CA LEU A 6 -19.20 -10.84 -8.22
C LEU A 6 -17.77 -11.27 -7.89
N ILE A 7 -17.45 -12.55 -8.08
CA ILE A 7 -16.11 -13.09 -7.86
C ILE A 7 -15.09 -12.44 -8.78
N TYR A 8 -15.43 -12.30 -10.07
CA TYR A 8 -14.57 -11.66 -11.05
C TYR A 8 -14.27 -10.20 -10.66
N LEU A 9 -15.29 -9.41 -10.32
CA LEU A 9 -15.09 -8.03 -9.90
C LEU A 9 -14.28 -7.94 -8.60
N ALA A 10 -14.59 -8.76 -7.59
CA ALA A 10 -13.81 -8.80 -6.35
C ALA A 10 -12.32 -9.10 -6.62
N SER A 11 -12.03 -10.08 -7.47
CA SER A 11 -10.66 -10.42 -7.86
C SER A 11 -9.96 -9.28 -8.60
N GLU A 12 -10.65 -8.57 -9.48
CA GLU A 12 -10.09 -7.44 -10.23
C GLU A 12 -9.70 -6.30 -9.30
N TYR A 13 -10.56 -5.96 -8.34
CA TYR A 13 -10.25 -4.92 -7.34
C TYR A 13 -9.11 -5.34 -6.39
N LEU A 14 -9.02 -6.61 -6.01
CA LEU A 14 -7.88 -7.13 -5.25
C LEU A 14 -6.57 -7.02 -6.04
N ASN A 15 -6.58 -7.40 -7.31
CA ASN A 15 -5.41 -7.29 -8.19
C ASN A 15 -4.98 -5.82 -8.39
N ARG A 16 -5.96 -4.92 -8.51
CA ARG A 16 -5.71 -3.46 -8.55
C ARG A 16 -5.08 -2.96 -7.26
N THR A 17 -5.58 -3.36 -6.09
CA THR A 17 -4.99 -3.01 -4.79
C THR A 17 -3.55 -3.51 -4.67
N TRP A 18 -3.29 -4.75 -5.09
CA TRP A 18 -1.94 -5.30 -5.12
C TRP A 18 -1.00 -4.51 -6.02
N SER A 19 -1.45 -4.15 -7.23
CA SER A 19 -0.67 -3.34 -8.17
C SER A 19 -0.35 -1.94 -7.62
N LEU A 20 -1.30 -1.32 -6.91
CA LEU A 20 -1.10 -0.03 -6.25
C LEU A 20 -0.07 -0.12 -5.11
N LEU A 21 -0.11 -1.19 -4.31
CA LEU A 21 0.88 -1.44 -3.25
C LEU A 21 2.28 -1.65 -3.83
N GLN A 22 2.41 -2.41 -4.92
CA GLN A 22 3.69 -2.60 -5.61
C GLN A 22 4.24 -1.29 -6.17
N PHE A 23 3.38 -0.48 -6.79
CA PHE A 23 3.76 0.84 -7.29
C PHE A 23 4.23 1.74 -6.15
N TRP A 24 3.45 1.84 -5.06
CA TRP A 24 3.84 2.61 -3.89
C TRP A 24 5.17 2.14 -3.30
N ALA A 25 5.37 0.84 -3.13
CA ALA A 25 6.61 0.27 -2.62
C ALA A 25 7.81 0.61 -3.53
N SER A 26 7.64 0.59 -4.84
CA SER A 26 8.70 0.94 -5.79
C SER A 26 9.19 2.39 -5.62
N ILE A 27 8.27 3.33 -5.40
CA ILE A 27 8.59 4.74 -5.13
C ILE A 27 9.30 4.88 -3.78
N SER A 28 8.83 4.16 -2.76
CA SER A 28 9.45 4.11 -1.43
C SER A 28 10.92 3.68 -1.49
N PHE A 29 11.21 2.58 -2.19
CA PHE A 29 12.59 2.11 -2.38
C PHE A 29 13.41 3.06 -3.26
N GLY A 30 12.79 3.65 -4.30
CA GLY A 30 13.44 4.68 -5.11
C GLY A 30 13.89 5.87 -4.27
N LEU A 31 13.06 6.33 -3.33
CA LEU A 31 13.38 7.45 -2.45
C LEU A 31 14.52 7.10 -1.47
N ILE A 32 14.55 5.87 -0.95
CA ILE A 32 15.69 5.36 -0.15
C ILE A 32 16.97 5.36 -0.98
N ALA A 33 16.93 4.87 -2.22
CA ALA A 33 18.09 4.84 -3.10
C ALA A 33 18.61 6.26 -3.39
N VAL A 34 17.71 7.20 -3.70
CA VAL A 34 18.07 8.62 -3.89
C VAL A 34 18.67 9.21 -2.63
N ALA A 35 18.08 8.95 -1.46
CA ALA A 35 18.61 9.44 -0.18
C ALA A 35 20.03 8.92 0.09
N TYR A 36 20.32 7.66 -0.26
CA TYR A 36 21.63 7.06 -0.11
C TYR A 36 22.66 7.65 -1.09
N PHE A 37 22.38 7.60 -2.39
CA PHE A 37 23.34 7.97 -3.44
C PHE A 37 23.54 9.48 -3.57
N ALA A 38 22.48 10.26 -3.42
CA ALA A 38 22.51 11.72 -3.60
C ALA A 38 22.61 12.48 -2.27
N SER A 39 22.92 11.80 -1.16
CA SER A 39 22.99 12.39 0.20
C SER A 39 23.79 13.70 0.26
N LYS A 40 24.93 13.76 -0.44
CA LYS A 40 25.81 14.94 -0.52
C LYS A 40 25.20 16.16 -1.22
N HIS A 41 24.21 15.92 -2.09
CA HIS A 41 23.53 16.95 -2.88
C HIS A 41 22.15 17.31 -2.30
N LEU A 42 21.73 16.69 -1.19
CA LEU A 42 20.46 17.01 -0.55
C LEU A 42 20.52 18.35 0.18
N HIS A 43 19.73 19.30 -0.31
CA HIS A 43 19.45 20.56 0.36
C HIS A 43 18.22 20.42 1.27
N LEU A 44 18.14 21.24 2.32
CA LEU A 44 17.02 21.22 3.27
C LEU A 44 15.67 21.38 2.55
N THR A 45 15.60 22.29 1.58
CA THR A 45 14.40 22.53 0.76
C THR A 45 13.98 21.27 0.01
N MET A 46 14.93 20.56 -0.62
CA MET A 46 14.65 19.29 -1.31
C MET A 46 14.12 18.23 -0.35
N VAL A 47 14.72 18.07 0.83
CA VAL A 47 14.28 17.09 1.84
C VAL A 47 12.86 17.37 2.32
N ILE A 48 12.54 18.64 2.58
CA ILE A 48 11.18 19.06 2.96
C ILE A 48 10.19 18.79 1.83
N THR A 49 10.52 19.20 0.60
CA THR A 49 9.65 18.97 -0.58
C THR A 49 9.42 17.48 -0.82
N LEU A 50 10.47 16.66 -0.77
CA LEU A 50 10.37 15.20 -0.91
C LEU A 50 9.53 14.58 0.20
N THR A 51 9.68 15.04 1.44
CA THR A 51 8.88 14.59 2.58
C THR A 51 7.39 14.89 2.35
N ILE A 52 7.04 16.12 1.99
CA ILE A 52 5.65 16.53 1.76
C ILE A 52 5.05 15.75 0.58
N LEU A 53 5.78 15.65 -0.54
CA LEU A 53 5.32 14.90 -1.71
C LEU A 53 5.12 13.42 -1.40
N TYR A 54 6.04 12.79 -0.68
CA TYR A 54 5.94 11.38 -0.32
C TYR A 54 4.79 11.11 0.66
N LEU A 55 4.57 12.00 1.63
CA LEU A 55 3.41 11.92 2.54
C LEU A 55 2.09 12.09 1.78
N ALA A 56 1.99 13.09 0.90
CA ALA A 56 0.81 13.31 0.06
C ALA A 56 0.54 12.12 -0.85
N PHE A 57 1.59 11.57 -1.47
CA PHE A 57 1.51 10.37 -2.30
C PHE A 57 1.05 9.14 -1.49
N THR A 58 1.62 8.92 -0.31
CA THR A 58 1.25 7.80 0.57
C THR A 58 -0.20 7.93 1.06
N ALA A 59 -0.66 9.15 1.37
CA ALA A 59 -2.04 9.41 1.75
C ALA A 59 -3.00 9.17 0.56
N PHE A 60 -2.62 9.61 -0.64
CA PHE A 60 -3.39 9.37 -1.86
C PHE A 60 -3.54 7.87 -2.16
N ILE A 61 -2.45 7.10 -2.11
CA ILE A 61 -2.49 5.66 -2.31
C ILE A 61 -3.36 4.99 -1.24
N SER A 62 -3.20 5.36 0.03
CA SER A 62 -4.01 4.83 1.13
C SER A 62 -5.50 5.08 0.93
N SER A 63 -5.88 6.26 0.43
CA SER A 63 -7.29 6.58 0.12
C SER A 63 -7.84 5.70 -1.01
N ILE A 64 -7.07 5.42 -2.06
CA ILE A 64 -7.51 4.55 -3.15
C ILE A 64 -7.62 3.09 -2.69
N ILE A 65 -6.65 2.62 -1.91
CA ILE A 65 -6.69 1.26 -1.34
C ILE A 65 -7.92 1.08 -0.46
N GLY A 66 -8.19 2.03 0.44
CA GLY A 66 -9.39 1.98 1.28
C GLY A 66 -10.69 1.97 0.47
N LEU A 67 -10.77 2.74 -0.62
CA LEU A 67 -11.93 2.72 -1.51
C LEU A 67 -12.10 1.35 -2.21
N ASN A 68 -11.01 0.73 -2.67
CA ASN A 68 -11.07 -0.61 -3.24
C ASN A 68 -11.48 -1.66 -2.21
N GLU A 69 -10.97 -1.58 -0.97
CA GLU A 69 -11.34 -2.49 0.11
C GLU A 69 -12.83 -2.40 0.44
N HIS A 70 -13.39 -1.19 0.50
CA HIS A 70 -14.84 -1.00 0.70
C HIS A 70 -15.67 -1.58 -0.45
N ILE A 71 -15.23 -1.44 -1.70
CA ILE A 71 -15.91 -2.03 -2.86
C ILE A 71 -15.86 -3.56 -2.80
N VAL A 72 -14.70 -4.14 -2.51
CA VAL A 72 -14.55 -5.60 -2.36
C VAL A 72 -15.41 -6.10 -1.21
N ALA A 73 -15.43 -5.41 -0.08
CA ALA A 73 -16.29 -5.78 1.05
C ALA A 73 -17.78 -5.80 0.65
N GLY A 74 -18.24 -4.82 -0.13
CA GLY A 74 -19.60 -4.80 -0.68
C GLY A 74 -19.89 -6.01 -1.58
N PHE A 75 -18.98 -6.37 -2.48
CA PHE A 75 -19.15 -7.57 -3.31
C PHE A 75 -19.14 -8.87 -2.50
N MET A 76 -18.37 -8.93 -1.41
CA MET A 76 -18.35 -10.08 -0.51
C MET A 76 -19.64 -10.19 0.31
N GLU A 77 -20.24 -9.07 0.70
CA GLU A 77 -21.56 -9.04 1.36
C GLU A 77 -22.66 -9.51 0.39
N ASP A 78 -22.65 -9.02 -0.84
CA ASP A 78 -23.57 -9.48 -1.90
C ASP A 78 -23.40 -10.98 -2.21
N LEU A 79 -22.17 -11.48 -2.19
CA LEU A 79 -21.86 -12.91 -2.33
C LEU A 79 -22.39 -13.75 -1.16
N ALA A 80 -22.26 -13.27 0.07
CA ALA A 80 -22.77 -13.96 1.26
C ALA A 80 -24.30 -14.03 1.30
N ALA A 81 -24.99 -13.10 0.63
CA ALA A 81 -26.45 -13.10 0.51
C ALA A 81 -27.00 -14.12 -0.51
N LEU A 82 -26.14 -14.76 -1.33
CA LEU A 82 -26.55 -15.81 -2.27
C LEU A 82 -26.73 -17.16 -1.54
N ASN A 83 -27.91 -17.76 -1.69
CA ASN A 83 -28.30 -19.01 -0.99
C ASN A 83 -27.49 -20.26 -1.38
N THR A 84 -26.80 -20.23 -2.52
CA THR A 84 -25.97 -21.34 -3.01
C THR A 84 -24.68 -20.78 -3.56
N LEU A 85 -23.58 -20.98 -2.83
CA LEU A 85 -22.23 -20.63 -3.24
C LEU A 85 -21.56 -21.84 -3.88
N SER A 86 -20.86 -21.64 -4.98
CA SER A 86 -19.98 -22.66 -5.55
C SER A 86 -18.81 -22.94 -4.59
N GLN A 87 -18.18 -24.10 -4.76
CA GLN A 87 -17.00 -24.50 -3.98
C GLN A 87 -15.81 -23.54 -4.19
N GLY A 88 -15.75 -22.89 -5.37
CA GLY A 88 -14.75 -21.85 -5.67
C GLY A 88 -14.97 -20.57 -4.88
N ALA A 89 -16.23 -20.16 -4.70
CA ALA A 89 -16.58 -18.98 -3.91
C ALA A 89 -16.31 -19.19 -2.41
N THR A 90 -16.65 -20.36 -1.89
CA THR A 90 -16.40 -20.73 -0.48
C THR A 90 -14.90 -20.77 -0.17
N ASN A 91 -14.07 -21.34 -1.04
CA ASN A 91 -12.61 -21.29 -0.89
C ASN A 91 -12.07 -19.85 -0.86
N LEU A 92 -12.69 -18.92 -1.58
CA LEU A 92 -12.29 -17.51 -1.61
C LEU A 92 -12.60 -16.81 -0.28
N PHE A 93 -13.74 -17.13 0.35
CA PHE A 93 -14.07 -16.68 1.71
C PHE A 93 -13.15 -17.30 2.77
N GLU A 94 -12.86 -18.60 2.66
CA GLU A 94 -11.99 -19.30 3.62
C GLU A 94 -10.51 -18.88 3.48
N SER A 95 -10.10 -18.45 2.28
CA SER A 95 -8.77 -17.91 2.02
C SER A 95 -8.62 -16.43 2.40
N ALA A 96 -9.69 -15.80 2.93
CA ALA A 96 -9.63 -14.41 3.35
C ALA A 96 -8.52 -14.21 4.40
N PRO A 97 -7.77 -13.11 4.34
CA PRO A 97 -6.67 -12.86 5.27
C PRO A 97 -7.15 -12.91 6.72
N GLY A 98 -6.61 -13.85 7.49
CA GLY A 98 -6.84 -13.90 8.93
C GLY A 98 -6.34 -12.61 9.61
N PRO A 99 -6.77 -12.35 10.87
CA PRO A 99 -6.45 -11.10 11.58
C PRO A 99 -4.94 -10.84 11.69
N VAL A 100 -4.13 -11.90 11.79
CA VAL A 100 -2.66 -11.79 11.81
C VAL A 100 -2.09 -11.21 10.51
N MET A 101 -2.65 -11.62 9.37
CA MET A 101 -2.20 -11.16 8.05
C MET A 101 -2.59 -9.70 7.82
N GLN A 102 -3.80 -9.31 8.25
CA GLN A 102 -4.25 -7.91 8.18
C GLN A 102 -3.37 -6.97 9.01
N VAL A 103 -3.06 -7.34 10.25
CA VAL A 103 -2.14 -6.57 11.11
C VAL A 103 -0.75 -6.46 10.47
N SER A 104 -0.26 -7.53 9.86
CA SER A 104 1.04 -7.55 9.20
C SER A 104 1.10 -6.56 8.02
N ILE A 105 0.04 -6.47 7.21
CA ILE A 105 -0.04 -5.52 6.09
C ILE A 105 0.04 -4.09 6.60
N VAL A 106 -0.73 -3.76 7.64
CA VAL A 106 -0.73 -2.42 8.26
C VAL A 106 0.66 -2.08 8.79
N VAL A 107 1.29 -3.00 9.52
CA VAL A 107 2.64 -2.80 10.08
C VAL A 107 3.67 -2.60 8.98
N VAL A 108 3.64 -3.39 7.90
CA VAL A 108 4.57 -3.25 6.77
C VAL A 108 4.36 -1.90 6.05
N TYR A 109 3.11 -1.50 5.85
CA TYR A 109 2.79 -0.23 5.18
C TYR A 109 3.31 0.98 5.97
N PHE A 110 2.91 1.10 7.24
CA PHE A 110 3.35 2.21 8.09
C PHE A 110 4.85 2.12 8.40
N GLY A 111 5.38 0.92 8.67
CA GLY A 111 6.79 0.70 8.93
C GLY A 111 7.67 1.14 7.77
N THR A 112 7.29 0.81 6.53
CA THR A 112 8.02 1.27 5.34
C THR A 112 7.90 2.78 5.17
N CYS A 113 6.72 3.37 5.37
CA CYS A 113 6.53 4.82 5.31
C CYS A 113 7.46 5.56 6.28
N PHE A 114 7.44 5.19 7.56
CA PHE A 114 8.31 5.78 8.57
C PHE A 114 9.79 5.49 8.30
N GLY A 115 10.13 4.27 7.84
CA GLY A 115 11.49 3.90 7.48
C GLY A 115 12.07 4.77 6.37
N VAL A 116 11.30 5.02 5.31
CA VAL A 116 11.69 5.88 4.19
C VAL A 116 11.94 7.32 4.67
N LEU A 117 11.00 7.88 5.43
CA LEU A 117 11.13 9.24 5.96
C LEU A 117 12.32 9.36 6.91
N PHE A 118 12.44 8.44 7.86
CA PHE A 118 13.56 8.42 8.79
C PHE A 118 14.89 8.34 8.05
N PHE A 119 15.00 7.46 7.06
CA PHE A 119 16.22 7.29 6.27
C PHE A 119 16.57 8.52 5.42
N LEU A 120 15.57 9.19 4.83
CA LEU A 120 15.76 10.44 4.10
C LEU A 120 16.36 11.52 5.01
N TRP A 121 15.74 11.75 6.17
CA TRP A 121 16.19 12.75 7.13
C TRP A 121 17.54 12.39 7.76
N TYR A 122 17.74 11.12 8.09
CA TYR A 122 19.01 10.61 8.60
C TYR A 122 20.15 10.84 7.60
N SER A 123 19.93 10.50 6.33
CA SER A 123 20.93 10.70 5.27
C SER A 123 21.30 12.17 5.08
N TYR A 124 20.32 13.07 5.17
CA TYR A 124 20.56 14.52 5.15
C TYR A 124 21.42 14.98 6.33
N ILE A 125 21.07 14.59 7.56
CA ILE A 125 21.80 14.99 8.77
C ILE A 125 23.23 14.43 8.74
N LEU A 126 23.40 13.17 8.35
CA LEU A 126 24.70 12.52 8.25
C LEU A 126 25.60 13.24 7.24
N SER A 127 25.07 13.63 6.09
CA SER A 127 25.85 14.37 5.09
C SER A 127 26.31 15.74 5.57
N ARG A 128 25.61 16.37 6.53
CA ARG A 128 26.00 17.68 7.08
C ARG A 128 27.03 17.59 8.20
N LYS A 129 27.19 16.42 8.83
CA LYS A 129 28.25 16.17 9.84
C LYS A 129 29.61 15.86 9.21
N ASN A 130 29.62 15.40 7.96
CA ASN A 130 30.83 14.97 7.25
C ASN A 130 31.41 16.07 6.31
N VAL A 131 30.92 17.30 6.43
CA VAL A 131 31.41 18.51 5.75
C VAL A 131 31.93 19.46 6.81
#